data_AF-A0A7L0EDH6-F1
#
_entry.id   AF-A0A7L0EDH6-F1
#
_cell.length_a   1.000
_cell.length_b   1.000
_cell.length_c   1.000
_cell.angle_alpha   90.00
_cell.angle_beta   90.00
_cell.angle_gamma   90.00
#
_symmetry.space_group_name_H-M   'P 1'
#
loop_
_entity.id
_entity.type
_entity.pdbx_description
1 polymer ?
#
loop_
_entity_poly.entity_id
_entity_poly.type
_entity_poly.pdbx_seq_one_letter_code
_entity_poly.pdbx_strand_id
1 'polypeptide(L)'
;APDPARAPAPPPAAPPRALGPPPLGPVSPAPRAESRGRPSAGARPEEEGGAALPADAILAPLREALDTCRPSVQKQVCDDIGRRLTVLGDAWAQGKLSAPVRKRMSLLVKELQQQHWDAADEIHRSLMVDHVNEVSQWLVGVKRLIAETRSLPPAEAATDSSAEAGPGPEDP
;
A
#
# COMPACT_ATOMS: atom_id res chain seq x y z
N ALA A 1 -35.00 48.59 -17.12
CA ALA A 1 -34.55 48.13 -18.45
C ALA A 1 -34.29 46.62 -18.36
N PRO A 2 -34.71 45.82 -19.35
CA PRO A 2 -34.97 44.39 -19.21
C PRO A 2 -33.86 43.49 -19.80
N ASP A 3 -33.75 42.24 -19.35
CA ASP A 3 -33.08 41.12 -20.06
C ASP A 3 -33.64 39.77 -19.52
N PRO A 4 -33.68 38.66 -20.29
CA PRO A 4 -34.93 38.16 -20.85
C PRO A 4 -35.23 36.71 -20.43
N ALA A 5 -36.43 36.26 -20.78
CA ALA A 5 -36.93 34.91 -20.61
C ALA A 5 -36.01 33.85 -21.24
N ARG A 6 -35.76 32.77 -20.50
CA ARG A 6 -35.08 31.56 -21.00
C ARG A 6 -36.06 30.41 -21.03
N ALA A 7 -36.51 30.06 -22.24
CA ALA A 7 -37.29 28.86 -22.53
C ALA A 7 -36.37 27.64 -22.72
N PRO A 8 -36.79 26.42 -22.34
CA PRO A 8 -36.19 25.20 -22.85
C PRO A 8 -36.95 24.63 -24.07
N ALA A 9 -36.18 24.16 -25.06
CA ALA A 9 -36.58 23.65 -26.36
C ALA A 9 -36.76 22.10 -26.38
N PRO A 10 -37.29 21.48 -27.47
CA PRO A 10 -37.91 20.14 -27.54
C PRO A 10 -36.91 18.98 -27.83
N PRO A 11 -37.35 17.69 -27.94
CA PRO A 11 -36.54 16.49 -27.70
C PRO A 11 -35.90 15.89 -28.97
N PRO A 12 -34.97 14.92 -28.83
CA PRO A 12 -34.62 14.00 -29.91
C PRO A 12 -35.10 12.55 -29.68
N ALA A 13 -35.42 11.88 -30.80
CA ALA A 13 -36.00 10.55 -30.96
C ALA A 13 -34.99 9.37 -30.86
N ALA A 14 -35.54 8.15 -30.76
CA ALA A 14 -34.90 6.85 -30.52
C ALA A 14 -33.99 6.28 -31.64
N PRO A 15 -33.28 5.16 -31.37
CA PRO A 15 -33.54 3.92 -32.13
C PRO A 15 -33.53 2.60 -31.29
N PRO A 16 -34.13 1.49 -31.79
CA PRO A 16 -34.10 0.17 -31.15
C PRO A 16 -33.01 -0.72 -31.77
N ARG A 17 -32.16 -1.35 -30.96
CA ARG A 17 -31.19 -2.40 -31.35
C ARG A 17 -30.77 -3.17 -30.09
N ALA A 18 -30.42 -4.45 -30.07
CA ALA A 18 -30.58 -5.61 -30.93
C ALA A 18 -30.06 -6.81 -30.10
N LEU A 19 -30.60 -8.00 -30.34
CA LEU A 19 -30.01 -9.34 -30.14
C LEU A 19 -29.11 -9.61 -28.90
N GLY A 20 -29.59 -10.47 -28.01
CA GLY A 20 -28.76 -11.29 -27.11
C GLY A 20 -29.04 -12.80 -27.29
N PRO A 21 -28.07 -13.69 -27.02
CA PRO A 21 -27.99 -15.07 -27.54
C PRO A 21 -28.84 -16.11 -26.78
N PRO A 22 -28.96 -17.37 -27.28
CA PRO A 22 -29.88 -18.40 -26.78
C PRO A 22 -29.45 -19.02 -25.44
N PRO A 23 -30.36 -19.71 -24.72
CA PRO A 23 -30.05 -20.38 -23.46
C PRO A 23 -29.11 -21.57 -23.67
N LEU A 24 -28.06 -21.62 -22.86
CA LEU A 24 -27.18 -22.79 -22.74
C LEU A 24 -28.00 -23.97 -22.20
N GLY A 25 -27.85 -25.11 -22.88
CA GLY A 25 -28.56 -26.36 -22.63
C GLY A 25 -28.06 -27.11 -21.38
N PRO A 26 -28.19 -28.45 -21.36
CA PRO A 26 -29.07 -29.07 -20.38
C PRO A 26 -28.32 -29.91 -19.32
N VAL A 27 -29.07 -30.22 -18.25
CA VAL A 27 -29.11 -31.47 -17.47
C VAL A 27 -27.79 -32.11 -16.99
N SER A 28 -27.59 -32.05 -15.67
CA SER A 28 -27.24 -33.13 -14.69
C SER A 28 -26.58 -34.43 -15.20
N PRO A 29 -25.67 -35.06 -14.41
CA PRO A 29 -26.13 -35.73 -13.19
C PRO A 29 -25.18 -35.69 -11.97
N ALA A 30 -25.78 -35.78 -10.79
CA ALA A 30 -25.12 -36.14 -9.54
C ALA A 30 -24.55 -37.58 -9.58
N PRO A 31 -23.64 -37.90 -8.65
CA PRO A 31 -23.83 -39.13 -7.89
C PRO A 31 -23.77 -38.92 -6.37
N ARG A 32 -24.52 -39.79 -5.70
CA ARG A 32 -24.72 -39.87 -4.25
C ARG A 32 -23.44 -40.17 -3.46
N ALA A 33 -23.46 -39.64 -2.24
CA ALA A 33 -22.89 -40.14 -0.98
C ALA A 33 -22.27 -41.55 -1.00
N GLU A 34 -21.07 -41.71 -0.45
CA GLU A 34 -20.81 -42.06 0.96
C GLU A 34 -19.31 -42.42 1.13
N SER A 35 -18.59 -41.80 2.07
CA SER A 35 -17.64 -42.56 2.89
C SER A 35 -17.03 -41.73 4.02
N ARG A 36 -17.09 -42.36 5.17
CA ARG A 36 -16.65 -41.96 6.50
C ARG A 36 -15.13 -42.00 6.60
N GLY A 37 -14.48 -40.89 6.96
CA GLY A 37 -13.04 -40.83 7.24
C GLY A 37 -12.64 -39.53 7.94
N ARG A 38 -12.32 -39.64 9.23
CA ARG A 38 -11.89 -38.60 10.18
C ARG A 38 -10.37 -38.38 10.08
N PRO A 39 -9.78 -37.35 10.72
CA PRO A 39 -9.83 -35.91 10.45
C PRO A 39 -8.51 -35.44 9.77
N SER A 40 -8.58 -34.73 8.64
CA SER A 40 -7.39 -34.08 8.10
C SER A 40 -7.20 -32.70 8.71
N ALA A 41 -5.99 -32.49 9.22
CA ALA A 41 -5.46 -31.26 9.74
C ALA A 41 -5.58 -30.09 8.76
N GLY A 42 -5.72 -28.89 9.32
CA GLY A 42 -5.42 -27.64 8.63
C GLY A 42 -6.49 -27.21 7.64
N ALA A 43 -7.56 -26.60 8.14
CA ALA A 43 -8.31 -25.64 7.35
C ALA A 43 -7.40 -24.43 7.05
N ARG A 44 -6.58 -24.54 6.00
CA ARG A 44 -6.15 -23.39 5.20
C ARG A 44 -7.09 -23.32 4.01
N PRO A 45 -8.03 -22.37 3.97
CA PRO A 45 -8.53 -21.90 2.70
C PRO A 45 -7.39 -21.14 2.01
N GLU A 46 -6.85 -21.74 0.95
CA GLU A 46 -6.25 -21.00 -0.15
C GLU A 46 -7.32 -20.05 -0.71
N GLU A 47 -7.16 -18.75 -0.48
CA GLU A 47 -7.91 -17.69 -1.16
C GLU A 47 -7.00 -17.16 -2.29
N GLU A 48 -6.96 -17.91 -3.40
CA GLU A 48 -6.51 -17.38 -4.69
C GLU A 48 -7.72 -16.72 -5.37
N GLY A 49 -7.88 -15.42 -5.12
CA GLY A 49 -8.98 -14.62 -5.66
C GLY A 49 -8.72 -13.13 -5.48
N GLY A 50 -7.76 -12.57 -6.22
CA GLY A 50 -7.44 -11.13 -6.16
C GLY A 50 -6.87 -10.69 -4.81
N ALA A 51 -6.05 -11.54 -4.19
CA ALA A 51 -5.59 -11.40 -2.82
C ALA A 51 -4.95 -10.03 -2.56
N ALA A 52 -5.70 -9.16 -1.89
CA ALA A 52 -5.11 -8.03 -1.19
C ALA A 52 -4.01 -8.60 -0.30
N LEU A 53 -2.76 -8.18 -0.54
CA LEU A 53 -1.60 -8.64 0.21
C LEU A 53 -1.91 -8.67 1.71
N PRO A 54 -1.51 -9.72 2.44
CA PRO A 54 -1.79 -9.81 3.87
C PRO A 54 -1.18 -8.58 4.56
N ALA A 55 -1.85 -8.09 5.61
CA ALA A 55 -1.39 -6.91 6.37
C ALA A 55 0.09 -7.02 6.75
N ASP A 56 0.52 -8.25 7.06
CA ASP A 56 1.88 -8.59 7.44
C ASP A 56 2.92 -8.25 6.36
N ALA A 57 2.59 -8.44 5.07
CA ALA A 57 3.50 -8.10 3.97
C ALA A 57 3.76 -6.58 3.83
N ILE A 58 2.90 -5.75 4.41
CA ILE A 58 3.02 -4.29 4.41
C ILE A 58 3.60 -3.81 5.74
N LEU A 59 3.14 -4.38 6.85
CA LEU A 59 3.56 -4.01 8.20
C LEU A 59 4.98 -4.46 8.51
N ALA A 60 5.41 -5.64 8.06
CA ALA A 60 6.75 -6.15 8.33
C ALA A 60 7.86 -5.20 7.81
N PRO A 61 7.90 -4.81 6.53
CA PRO A 61 8.92 -3.87 6.03
C PRO A 61 8.81 -2.47 6.65
N LEU A 62 7.61 -1.99 7.03
CA LEU A 62 7.46 -0.73 7.75
C LEU A 62 8.07 -0.78 9.17
N ARG A 63 7.90 -1.92 9.86
CA ARG A 63 8.47 -2.14 11.19
C ARG A 63 9.99 -2.31 11.14
N GLU A 64 10.48 -3.00 10.11
CA GLU A 64 11.92 -3.14 9.86
C GLU A 64 12.56 -1.78 9.58
N ALA A 65 11.97 -0.97 8.69
CA ALA A 65 12.41 0.39 8.44
C ALA A 65 12.44 1.26 9.72
N LEU A 66 11.45 1.08 10.61
CA LEU A 66 11.41 1.78 11.90
C LEU A 66 12.54 1.34 12.83
N ASP A 67 12.87 0.05 12.89
CA ASP A 67 13.95 -0.47 13.74
C ASP A 67 15.32 0.00 13.23
N THR A 68 15.51 0.05 11.91
CA THR A 68 16.70 0.64 11.26
C THR A 68 16.86 2.13 11.57
N CYS A 69 15.76 2.88 11.64
CA CYS A 69 15.79 4.29 12.02
C CYS A 69 16.06 4.50 13.51
N ARG A 70 15.57 3.61 14.37
CA ARG A 70 15.60 3.72 15.84
C ARG A 70 16.91 4.22 16.48
N PRO A 71 18.12 3.81 16.04
CA PRO A 71 19.38 4.33 16.60
C PRO A 71 19.68 5.79 16.23
N SER A 72 19.14 6.30 15.12
CA SER A 72 19.42 7.65 14.61
C SER A 72 18.31 8.66 14.92
N VAL A 73 17.07 8.20 15.13
CA VAL A 73 15.95 9.06 15.53
C VAL A 73 15.76 9.16 17.03
N GLN A 74 15.16 10.28 17.45
CA GLN A 74 14.65 10.41 18.81
C GLN A 74 13.66 9.29 19.14
N LYS A 75 13.83 8.70 20.32
CA LYS A 75 12.95 7.65 20.86
C LYS A 75 11.47 8.03 20.79
N GLN A 76 11.12 9.30 21.01
CA GLN A 76 9.74 9.78 20.92
C GLN A 76 9.16 9.67 19.50
N VAL A 77 9.96 9.93 18.47
CA VAL A 77 9.55 9.81 17.07
C VAL A 77 9.35 8.35 16.71
N CYS A 78 10.28 7.48 17.11
CA CYS A 78 10.16 6.04 16.91
C CYS A 78 8.92 5.46 17.62
N ASP A 79 8.64 5.90 18.85
CA ASP A 79 7.46 5.48 19.63
C ASP A 79 6.13 5.99 19.03
N ASP A 80 6.10 7.23 18.51
CA ASP A 80 4.93 7.76 17.78
C ASP A 80 4.67 6.95 16.50
N ILE A 81 5.70 6.71 15.67
CA ILE A 81 5.55 5.93 14.45
C ILE A 81 5.10 4.50 14.78
N GLY A 82 5.66 3.87 15.82
CA GLY A 82 5.25 2.54 16.29
C GLY A 82 3.77 2.48 16.70
N ARG A 83 3.28 3.51 17.42
CA ARG A 83 1.84 3.63 17.73
C ARG A 83 1.00 3.77 16.45
N ARG A 84 1.46 4.57 15.47
CA ARG A 84 0.76 4.77 14.18
C ARG A 84 0.71 3.48 13.36
N LEU A 85 1.79 2.69 13.33
CA LEU A 85 1.81 1.38 12.67
C LEU A 85 0.86 0.37 13.35
N THR A 86 0.72 0.44 14.67
CA THR A 86 -0.26 -0.38 15.41
C THR A 86 -1.69 -0.04 14.99
N VAL A 87 -2.00 1.27 14.87
CA VAL A 87 -3.30 1.75 14.37
C VAL A 87 -3.56 1.28 12.94
N LEU A 88 -2.55 1.33 12.06
CA LEU A 88 -2.65 0.80 10.70
C LEU A 88 -2.99 -0.70 10.71
N GLY A 89 -2.32 -1.48 11.55
CA GLY A 89 -2.59 -2.91 11.69
C GLY A 89 -4.00 -3.21 12.21
N ASP A 90 -4.48 -2.46 13.20
CA ASP A 90 -5.85 -2.57 13.71
C ASP A 90 -6.89 -2.22 12.63
N ALA A 91 -6.71 -1.11 11.91
CA ALA A 91 -7.60 -0.71 10.81
C ALA A 91 -7.62 -1.76 9.68
N TRP A 92 -6.48 -2.40 9.40
CA TRP A 92 -6.39 -3.47 8.42
C TRP A 92 -7.11 -4.74 8.88
N ALA A 93 -6.87 -5.17 10.12
CA ALA A 93 -7.49 -6.35 10.72
C ALA A 93 -9.02 -6.19 10.85
N GLN A 94 -9.48 -4.98 11.16
CA GLN A 94 -10.90 -4.63 11.20
C GLN A 94 -11.53 -4.49 9.81
N GLY A 95 -10.74 -4.56 8.73
CA GLY A 95 -11.24 -4.39 7.37
C GLY A 95 -11.72 -2.97 7.07
N LYS A 96 -11.32 -1.98 7.88
CA LYS A 96 -11.67 -0.55 7.68
C LYS A 96 -10.94 0.09 6.51
N LEU A 97 -9.95 -0.61 5.93
CA LEU A 97 -9.18 -0.15 4.80
C LEU A 97 -9.79 -0.65 3.48
N SER A 98 -10.22 0.31 2.68
CA SER A 98 -10.72 0.08 1.32
C SER A 98 -9.68 -0.65 0.45
N ALA A 99 -10.15 -1.49 -0.48
CA ALA A 99 -9.29 -2.19 -1.45
C ALA A 99 -8.28 -1.28 -2.18
N PRO A 100 -8.65 -0.07 -2.68
CA PRO A 100 -7.69 0.85 -3.27
C PRO A 100 -6.61 1.31 -2.29
N VAL A 101 -6.94 1.51 -1.01
CA VAL A 101 -5.98 1.91 0.02
C VAL A 101 -4.95 0.81 0.26
N ARG A 102 -5.41 -0.45 0.41
CA ARG A 102 -4.52 -1.62 0.58
C ARG A 102 -3.56 -1.79 -0.61
N LYS A 103 -4.06 -1.64 -1.84
CA LYS A 103 -3.24 -1.70 -3.06
C LYS A 103 -2.21 -0.57 -3.13
N ARG A 104 -2.61 0.67 -2.87
CA ARG A 104 -1.71 1.83 -2.85
C ARG A 104 -0.68 1.71 -1.74
N MET A 105 -1.04 1.15 -0.59
CA MET A 105 -0.11 0.95 0.52
C MET A 105 0.97 -0.09 0.17
N SER A 106 0.60 -1.09 -0.62
CA SER A 106 1.55 -2.06 -1.18
C SER A 106 2.57 -1.38 -2.10
N LEU A 107 2.12 -0.44 -2.93
CA LEU A 107 3.02 0.36 -3.76
C LEU A 107 3.91 1.28 -2.91
N LEU A 108 3.35 1.94 -1.89
CA LEU A 108 4.13 2.83 -1.01
C LEU A 108 5.27 2.08 -0.33
N VAL A 109 5.02 0.89 0.20
CA VAL A 109 6.04 0.04 0.83
C VAL A 109 7.10 -0.43 -0.18
N LYS A 110 6.71 -0.68 -1.43
CA LYS A 110 7.64 -1.02 -2.49
C LYS A 110 8.54 0.17 -2.87
N GLU A 111 7.98 1.38 -2.95
CA GLU A 111 8.77 2.60 -3.19
C GLU A 111 9.68 2.94 -2.00
N LEU A 112 9.22 2.69 -0.76
CA LEU A 112 10.02 2.84 0.46
C LEU A 112 11.28 1.97 0.42
N GLN A 113 11.15 0.70 0.01
CA GLN A 113 12.28 -0.24 -0.12
C GLN A 113 13.25 0.16 -1.24
N GLN A 114 12.75 0.74 -2.32
CA GLN A 114 13.57 1.28 -3.41
C GLN A 114 14.18 2.66 -3.07
N GLN A 115 13.93 3.19 -1.87
CA GLN A 115 14.33 4.54 -1.44
C GLN A 115 13.79 5.65 -2.39
N HIS A 116 12.69 5.40 -3.08
CA HIS A 116 12.02 6.34 -3.96
C HIS A 116 11.07 7.23 -3.17
N TRP A 117 11.63 8.19 -2.44
CA TRP A 117 10.87 9.08 -1.56
C TRP A 117 9.85 9.95 -2.32
N ASP A 118 10.18 10.40 -3.53
CA ASP A 118 9.27 11.20 -4.38
C ASP A 118 8.03 10.41 -4.82
N ALA A 119 8.23 9.15 -5.25
CA ALA A 119 7.12 8.28 -5.63
C ALA A 119 6.23 7.93 -4.43
N ALA A 120 6.84 7.74 -3.25
CA ALA A 120 6.10 7.55 -2.00
C ALA A 120 5.26 8.79 -1.63
N ASP A 121 5.77 10.01 -1.85
CA ASP A 121 5.02 11.27 -1.61
C ASP A 121 3.85 11.45 -2.60
N GLU A 122 4.00 11.00 -3.85
CA GLU A 122 2.92 11.01 -4.84
C GLU A 122 1.78 10.07 -4.44
N ILE A 123 2.11 8.83 -4.03
CA ILE A 123 1.12 7.87 -3.52
C ILE A 123 0.45 8.43 -2.26
N HIS A 124 1.22 9.08 -1.38
CA HIS A 124 0.71 9.75 -0.20
C HIS A 124 -0.30 10.86 -0.54
N ARG A 125 0.01 11.74 -1.51
CA ARG A 125 -0.93 12.77 -1.99
C ARG A 125 -2.19 12.16 -2.56
N SER A 126 -2.09 11.13 -3.39
CA SER A 126 -3.26 10.45 -3.94
C SER A 126 -4.13 9.82 -2.85
N LEU A 127 -3.53 9.21 -1.82
CA LEU A 127 -4.25 8.70 -0.66
C LEU A 127 -4.93 9.79 0.16
N MET A 128 -4.26 10.94 0.35
CA MET A 128 -4.83 12.09 1.04
C MET A 128 -5.97 12.78 0.27
N VAL A 129 -6.06 12.63 -1.05
CA VAL A 129 -7.16 13.21 -1.84
C VAL A 129 -8.37 12.30 -1.82
N ASP A 130 -8.17 11.00 -2.04
CA ASP A 130 -9.29 10.07 -2.23
C ASP A 130 -9.82 9.46 -0.90
N HIS A 131 -8.95 9.19 0.07
CA HIS A 131 -9.28 8.39 1.26
C HIS A 131 -8.70 8.95 2.56
N VAL A 132 -8.70 10.28 2.73
CA VAL A 132 -8.10 10.98 3.88
C VAL A 132 -8.62 10.48 5.23
N ASN A 133 -9.91 10.19 5.34
CA ASN A 133 -10.55 9.76 6.59
C ASN A 133 -10.00 8.42 7.10
N GLU A 134 -9.57 7.53 6.20
CA GLU A 134 -9.02 6.21 6.55
C GLU A 134 -7.52 6.27 6.85
N VAL A 135 -6.78 7.11 6.11
CA VAL A 135 -5.31 7.11 6.14
C VAL A 135 -4.70 8.16 7.06
N SER A 136 -5.35 9.31 7.24
CA SER A 136 -4.79 10.46 7.99
C SER A 136 -4.32 10.13 9.40
N GLN A 137 -4.97 9.16 10.06
CA GLN A 137 -4.65 8.77 11.44
C GLN A 137 -3.29 8.09 11.58
N TRP A 138 -2.80 7.35 10.58
CA TRP A 138 -1.53 6.61 10.67
C TRP A 138 -0.51 7.05 9.61
N LEU A 139 -0.97 7.58 8.49
CA LEU A 139 -0.15 7.97 7.34
C LEU A 139 0.82 9.10 7.67
N VAL A 140 0.48 10.00 8.61
CA VAL A 140 1.42 11.03 9.11
C VAL A 140 2.67 10.42 9.76
N GLY A 141 2.52 9.29 10.44
CA GLY A 141 3.62 8.53 11.01
C GLY A 141 4.48 7.88 9.92
N VAL A 142 3.84 7.37 8.86
CA VAL A 142 4.55 6.82 7.68
C VAL A 142 5.31 7.92 6.94
N LYS A 143 4.72 9.13 6.77
CA LYS A 143 5.42 10.26 6.15
C LYS A 143 6.63 10.70 6.98
N ARG A 144 6.50 10.68 8.31
CA ARG A 144 7.63 10.93 9.20
C ARG A 144 8.68 9.85 9.03
N LEU A 145 8.29 8.57 9.04
CA LEU A 145 9.19 7.44 8.81
C LEU A 145 10.01 7.63 7.52
N ILE A 146 9.35 7.97 6.40
CA ILE A 146 9.98 8.27 5.11
C ILE A 146 11.04 9.39 5.22
N ALA A 147 10.69 10.49 5.91
CA ALA A 147 11.61 11.62 6.08
C ALA A 147 12.83 11.27 6.96
N GLU A 148 12.64 10.41 7.96
CA GLU A 148 13.73 9.93 8.83
C GLU A 148 14.61 8.92 8.09
N THR A 149 14.03 7.97 7.33
CA THR A 149 14.81 7.05 6.48
C THR A 149 15.57 7.78 5.38
N ARG A 150 15.07 8.91 4.88
CA ARG A 150 15.80 9.78 3.94
C ARG A 150 16.94 10.55 4.62
N SER A 151 16.75 10.93 5.89
CA SER A 151 17.75 11.67 6.65
C SER A 151 18.84 10.77 7.22
N LEU A 152 18.60 9.45 7.30
CA LEU A 152 19.66 8.49 7.53
C LEU A 152 20.69 8.63 6.40
N PRO A 153 21.97 8.90 6.72
CA PRO A 153 23.01 8.72 5.72
C PRO A 153 22.95 7.26 5.24
N PRO A 154 22.99 6.99 3.93
CA PRO A 154 23.11 5.61 3.45
C PRO A 154 24.35 5.05 4.15
N ALA A 155 24.15 4.00 4.94
CA ALA A 155 25.24 3.36 5.65
C ALA A 155 26.25 2.85 4.62
N GLU A 156 27.24 3.69 4.36
CA GLU A 156 28.53 3.43 3.76
C GLU A 156 28.54 2.72 2.40
N ALA A 157 28.63 3.51 1.33
CA ALA A 157 29.56 3.20 0.25
C ALA A 157 31.01 3.38 0.76
N ALA A 158 31.40 2.64 1.79
CA ALA A 158 32.80 2.44 2.15
C ALA A 158 33.33 1.30 1.28
N THR A 159 33.43 1.56 -0.03
CA THR A 159 34.41 0.84 -0.83
C THR A 159 35.75 1.46 -0.50
N ASP A 160 36.43 0.79 0.42
CA ASP A 160 37.88 0.71 0.54
C ASP A 160 38.62 1.22 -0.71
N SER A 161 39.17 2.43 -0.62
CA SER A 161 40.32 2.83 -1.42
C SER A 161 41.44 3.19 -0.46
N SER A 162 41.82 2.19 0.34
CA SER A 162 43.11 2.21 1.00
C SER A 162 44.17 1.88 -0.05
N ALA A 163 44.77 2.92 -0.61
CA ALA A 163 46.11 2.88 -1.17
C ALA A 163 46.95 3.96 -0.47
N GLU A 164 47.37 3.63 0.76
CA GLU A 164 48.76 3.76 1.24
C GLU A 164 49.77 3.79 0.06
N ALA A 165 50.87 4.53 0.02
CA ALA A 165 51.66 5.21 1.04
C ALA A 165 52.65 6.16 0.32
N GLY A 166 53.16 7.18 1.00
CA GLY A 166 54.32 7.94 0.54
C GLY A 166 54.62 9.17 1.38
N PRO A 167 55.36 9.03 2.50
CA PRO A 167 55.72 10.12 3.39
C PRO A 167 56.96 10.87 2.88
N GLY A 168 57.07 12.16 3.20
CA GLY A 168 58.29 12.94 2.96
C GLY A 168 58.14 14.40 3.40
N PRO A 169 58.70 14.79 4.56
CA PRO A 169 58.56 16.13 5.13
C PRO A 169 59.60 17.13 4.59
N GLU A 170 59.35 18.40 4.93
CA GLU A 170 60.30 19.50 5.26
C GLU A 170 61.24 20.10 4.18
N ASP A 171 60.80 21.27 3.66
CA ASP A 171 61.41 22.64 3.64
C ASP A 171 62.89 22.82 4.03
N PRO A 172 63.66 23.85 3.56
CA PRO A 172 63.22 25.21 3.15
C PRO A 172 63.75 25.81 1.84
#